data_AF-A0A3N8FKQ6-F1
#
_entry.id   AF-A0A3N8FKQ6-F1
#
_cell.length_a   1.000
_cell.length_b   1.000
_cell.length_c   1.000
_cell.angle_alpha   90.00
_cell.angle_beta   90.00
_cell.angle_gamma   90.00
#
_symmetry.space_group_name_H-M   'P 1'
#
loop_
_entity.id
_entity.type
_entity.pdbx_description
1 polymer ?
#
loop_
_entity_poly.entity_id
_entity_poly.type
_entity_poly.pdbx_seq_one_letter_code
_entity_poly.pdbx_strand_id
1 'polypeptide(L)'
;MRALIALGRERGYLTHADINDHLPDNFTQTAAMDTIVSTFSDMGVAVYEQAPDAEALLLTDAAPAVASDDQADEEAEAALSTVDSEFGRTTDPVRMYMREMGASELLTRAGEIEVAKRIEDGLQDMIQAIAACPSIVSTILADVDRIVAGELRIDELVDGISVDAD
;
A
#
# COMPACT_ATOMS: atom_id res chain seq x y z
N MET A 1 18.61 1.37 -15.17
CA MET A 1 19.11 0.02 -14.80
C MET A 1 19.98 -0.63 -15.86
N ARG A 2 19.53 -0.87 -17.11
CA ARG A 2 20.37 -1.50 -18.17
C ARG A 2 21.74 -0.81 -18.37
N ALA A 3 21.77 0.52 -18.36
CA ALA A 3 23.02 1.29 -18.46
C ALA A 3 23.98 1.06 -17.28
N LEU A 4 23.46 0.84 -16.07
CA LEU A 4 24.25 0.62 -14.86
C LEU A 4 24.89 -0.78 -14.87
N ILE A 5 24.16 -1.79 -15.35
CA ILE A 5 24.65 -3.17 -15.50
C ILE A 5 25.79 -3.23 -16.52
N ALA A 6 25.60 -2.58 -17.68
CA ALA A 6 26.64 -2.49 -18.70
C ALA A 6 27.90 -1.79 -18.16
N LEU A 7 27.73 -0.69 -17.42
CA LEU A 7 28.83 0.07 -16.82
C LEU A 7 29.62 -0.75 -15.78
N GLY A 8 28.92 -1.48 -14.92
CA GLY A 8 29.53 -2.32 -13.89
C GLY A 8 30.30 -3.50 -14.47
N ARG A 9 29.78 -4.11 -15.53
CA ARG A 9 30.43 -5.23 -16.23
C ARG A 9 31.64 -4.80 -17.06
N GLU A 10 31.57 -3.61 -17.68
CA GLU A 10 32.68 -3.04 -18.45
C GLU A 10 33.85 -2.62 -17.54
N ARG A 11 33.54 -1.98 -16.41
CA ARG A 11 34.55 -1.47 -15.47
C ARG A 11 35.02 -2.51 -14.46
N GLY A 12 34.25 -3.58 -14.24
CA GLY A 12 34.46 -4.55 -13.16
C GLY A 12 34.15 -4.00 -11.76
N TYR A 13 33.71 -2.74 -11.67
CA TYR A 13 33.30 -2.10 -10.42
C TYR A 13 32.23 -1.03 -10.63
N LEU A 14 31.51 -0.71 -9.56
CA LEU A 14 30.54 0.39 -9.47
C LEU A 14 30.78 1.22 -8.22
N THR A 15 30.43 2.51 -8.25
CA THR A 15 30.42 3.34 -7.05
C THR A 15 29.00 3.58 -6.51
N HIS A 16 28.89 3.89 -5.22
CA HIS A 16 27.60 4.29 -4.63
C HIS A 16 26.97 5.49 -5.35
N ALA A 17 27.78 6.41 -5.87
CA ALA A 17 27.31 7.54 -6.67
C ALA A 17 26.70 7.07 -8.00
N ASP A 18 27.37 6.17 -8.72
CA ASP A 18 26.87 5.63 -10.00
C ASP A 18 25.53 4.90 -9.82
N ILE A 19 25.37 4.14 -8.72
CA ILE A 19 24.12 3.45 -8.39
C ILE A 19 23.01 4.47 -8.13
N ASN A 20 23.29 5.50 -7.33
CA ASN A 20 22.31 6.51 -6.96
C ASN A 20 21.86 7.37 -8.15
N ASP A 21 22.78 7.70 -9.07
CA ASP A 21 22.48 8.50 -10.28
C ASP A 21 21.60 7.75 -11.30
N HIS A 22 21.62 6.41 -11.26
CA HIS A 22 20.86 5.54 -12.16
C HIS A 22 19.60 4.94 -11.52
N LEU A 23 19.31 5.27 -10.26
CA LEU A 23 18.10 4.89 -9.54
C LEU A 23 17.09 6.04 -9.50
N PRO A 24 15.78 5.77 -9.67
CA PRO A 24 14.76 6.79 -9.46
C PRO A 24 14.73 7.26 -8.00
N ASP A 25 14.35 8.51 -7.73
CA ASP A 25 14.37 9.14 -6.39
C ASP A 25 13.61 8.35 -5.30
N ASN A 26 12.64 7.51 -5.69
CA ASN A 26 11.87 6.62 -4.81
C ASN A 26 12.68 5.46 -4.19
N PHE A 27 13.90 5.19 -4.68
CA PHE A 27 14.73 4.04 -4.31
C PHE A 27 15.91 4.39 -3.39
N THR A 28 15.99 5.63 -2.89
CA THR A 28 17.06 6.14 -2.01
C THR A 28 17.05 5.55 -0.58
N GLN A 29 16.31 4.47 -0.33
CA GLN A 29 16.24 3.82 0.98
C GLN A 29 17.49 2.97 1.23
N THR A 30 18.12 3.08 2.40
CA THR A 30 19.34 2.35 2.78
C THR A 30 19.23 0.84 2.57
N ALA A 31 18.06 0.24 2.84
CA ALA A 31 17.81 -1.19 2.64
C ALA A 31 17.79 -1.62 1.14
N ALA A 32 17.46 -0.70 0.24
CA ALA A 32 17.51 -0.93 -1.20
C ALA A 32 18.96 -1.07 -1.68
N MET A 33 19.84 -0.24 -1.14
CA MET A 33 21.25 -0.23 -1.48
C MET A 33 21.91 -1.56 -1.11
N ASP A 34 21.61 -2.12 0.07
CA ASP A 34 22.18 -3.39 0.52
C ASP A 34 21.82 -4.55 -0.43
N THR A 35 20.58 -4.57 -0.92
CA THR A 35 20.11 -5.62 -1.85
C THR A 35 20.74 -5.45 -3.23
N ILE A 36 20.86 -4.21 -3.72
CA ILE A 36 21.52 -3.91 -4.99
C ILE A 36 23.00 -4.32 -4.92
N VAL A 37 23.68 -3.99 -3.83
CA VAL A 37 25.08 -4.38 -3.60
C VAL A 37 25.24 -5.90 -3.60
N SER A 38 24.34 -6.66 -2.95
CA SER A 38 24.41 -8.12 -3.00
C SER A 38 24.19 -8.67 -4.41
N THR A 39 23.22 -8.13 -5.16
CA THR A 39 22.96 -8.61 -6.54
C THR A 39 24.14 -8.36 -7.48
N PHE A 40 24.80 -7.20 -7.40
CA PHE A 40 25.98 -6.91 -8.22
C PHE A 40 27.20 -7.74 -7.80
N SER A 41 27.36 -8.01 -6.50
CA SER A 41 28.39 -8.93 -6.00
C SER A 41 28.20 -10.36 -6.52
N ASP A 42 26.96 -10.85 -6.59
CA ASP A 42 26.63 -12.17 -7.16
C ASP A 42 26.94 -12.23 -8.67
N MET A 43 26.84 -11.10 -9.36
CA MET A 43 27.23 -10.93 -10.77
C MET A 43 28.75 -10.69 -10.98
N GLY A 44 29.55 -10.70 -9.91
CA GLY A 44 31.00 -10.52 -9.99
C GLY A 44 31.47 -9.06 -10.18
N VAL A 45 30.59 -8.08 -9.91
CA VAL A 45 30.92 -6.64 -9.97
C VAL A 45 31.12 -6.11 -8.55
N ALA A 46 32.29 -5.54 -8.26
CA ALA A 46 32.58 -5.00 -6.94
C ALA A 46 31.98 -3.59 -6.76
N VAL A 47 31.34 -3.33 -5.61
CA VAL A 47 30.80 -1.99 -5.30
C VAL A 47 31.69 -1.29 -4.27
N TYR A 48 32.09 -0.05 -4.56
CA TYR A 48 32.95 0.77 -3.69
C TYR A 48 32.26 2.09 -3.30
N GLU A 49 32.56 2.62 -2.12
CA GLU A 49 32.09 3.97 -1.72
C GLU A 49 32.74 5.07 -2.55
N GLN A 50 34.01 4.90 -2.92
CA GLN A 50 34.77 5.81 -3.76
C GLN A 50 35.55 5.01 -4.80
N ALA A 51 35.69 5.57 -6.01
CA ALA A 51 36.37 4.91 -7.11
C ALA A 51 37.79 4.47 -6.67
N PRO A 52 38.12 3.17 -6.75
CA PRO A 52 39.45 2.68 -6.39
C PRO A 52 40.52 3.23 -7.34
N ASP A 53 41.72 3.39 -6.82
CA ASP A 53 42.89 3.79 -7.57
C ASP A 53 43.36 2.68 -8.53
N ALA A 54 44.00 3.09 -9.63
CA ALA A 54 44.38 2.17 -10.71
C ALA A 54 45.34 1.06 -10.27
N GLU A 55 46.11 1.27 -9.18
CA GLU A 55 46.98 0.25 -8.59
C GLU A 55 46.19 -0.81 -7.79
N ALA A 56 45.10 -0.44 -7.10
CA ALA A 56 44.25 -1.38 -6.37
C ALA A 56 43.41 -2.28 -7.29
N LEU A 57 43.02 -1.74 -8.45
CA LEU A 57 42.33 -2.50 -9.50
C LEU A 57 43.21 -3.55 -10.19
N LEU A 58 44.54 -3.37 -10.19
CA LEU A 58 45.49 -4.34 -10.77
C LEU A 58 45.84 -5.49 -9.82
N LEU A 59 45.68 -5.29 -8.50
CA LEU A 59 45.97 -6.30 -7.48
C LEU A 59 44.79 -7.26 -7.27
N THR A 60 43.58 -6.77 -7.56
CA THR A 60 42.36 -7.56 -7.59
C THR A 60 42.22 -8.07 -9.02
N ASP A 61 42.35 -9.37 -9.26
CA ASP A 61 42.26 -10.00 -10.59
C ASP A 61 40.83 -9.90 -11.16
N ALA A 62 40.31 -8.68 -11.28
CA ALA A 62 39.06 -8.34 -11.95
C ALA A 62 39.35 -8.32 -13.46
N ALA A 63 39.61 -9.51 -14.00
CA ALA A 63 39.65 -9.69 -15.45
C ALA A 63 38.34 -9.14 -16.04
N PRO A 64 38.39 -8.38 -17.14
CA PRO A 64 37.17 -7.97 -17.83
C PRO A 64 36.50 -9.25 -18.33
N ALA A 65 35.39 -9.64 -17.71
CA ALA A 65 34.55 -10.73 -18.19
C ALA A 65 33.82 -10.25 -19.45
N VAL A 66 34.55 -10.16 -20.56
CA VAL A 66 33.99 -10.07 -21.91
C VAL A 66 33.36 -11.41 -22.29
N ALA A 67 32.18 -11.66 -21.73
CA ALA A 67 31.22 -12.57 -22.31
C ALA A 67 29.96 -11.73 -22.57
N SER A 68 29.77 -11.29 -23.82
CA SER A 68 28.47 -10.79 -24.26
C SER A 68 27.51 -11.97 -24.30
N ASP A 69 26.81 -12.21 -23.20
CA ASP A 69 25.75 -13.20 -23.14
C ASP A 69 24.44 -12.45 -22.92
N ASP A 70 23.74 -12.13 -24.02
CA ASP A 70 22.46 -11.42 -24.02
C ASP A 70 21.42 -12.14 -23.14
N GLN A 71 21.57 -13.45 -22.91
CA GLN A 71 20.74 -14.22 -21.98
C GLN A 71 20.95 -13.85 -20.51
N ALA A 72 22.18 -13.54 -20.10
CA ALA A 72 22.47 -13.11 -18.74
C ALA A 72 21.94 -11.71 -18.45
N ASP A 73 21.88 -10.85 -19.46
CA ASP A 73 21.33 -9.49 -19.35
C ASP A 73 19.78 -9.52 -19.24
N GLU A 74 19.11 -10.42 -19.97
CA GLU A 74 17.67 -10.66 -19.80
C GLU A 74 17.32 -11.31 -18.45
N GLU A 75 18.11 -12.27 -17.97
CA GLU A 75 17.92 -12.90 -16.65
C GLU A 75 18.19 -11.92 -15.50
N ALA A 76 19.21 -11.06 -15.62
CA ALA A 76 19.48 -10.02 -14.62
C ALA A 76 18.40 -8.93 -14.62
N GLU A 77 17.88 -8.56 -15.79
CA GLU A 77 16.75 -7.63 -15.89
C GLU A 77 15.47 -8.24 -15.29
N ALA A 78 15.20 -9.52 -15.54
CA ALA A 78 14.08 -10.23 -14.95
C ALA A 78 14.22 -10.33 -13.42
N ALA A 79 15.41 -10.65 -12.91
CA ALA A 79 15.68 -10.70 -11.48
C ALA A 79 15.48 -9.32 -10.81
N LEU A 80 16.02 -8.25 -11.40
CA LEU A 80 15.85 -6.89 -10.87
C LEU A 80 14.41 -6.35 -11.02
N SER A 81 13.67 -6.77 -12.06
CA SER A 81 12.25 -6.47 -12.20
C SER A 81 11.40 -7.24 -11.19
N THR A 82 11.76 -8.47 -10.83
CA THR A 82 11.11 -9.18 -9.72
C THR A 82 11.38 -8.50 -8.38
N VAL A 83 12.60 -7.98 -8.17
CA VAL A 83 12.95 -7.15 -7.01
C VAL A 83 12.12 -5.88 -6.99
N ASP A 84 11.88 -5.20 -8.11
CA ASP A 84 10.97 -4.04 -8.21
C ASP A 84 9.52 -4.39 -7.76
N SER A 85 9.06 -5.62 -8.04
CA SER A 85 7.75 -6.12 -7.56
C SER A 85 7.76 -6.56 -6.08
N GLU A 86 8.91 -7.01 -5.59
CA GLU A 86 9.13 -7.45 -4.21
C GLU A 86 9.45 -6.27 -3.28
N PHE A 87 9.89 -5.14 -3.86
CA PHE A 87 10.14 -3.83 -3.25
C PHE A 87 8.84 -3.14 -2.82
N GLY A 88 8.14 -3.77 -1.90
CA GLY A 88 6.85 -3.33 -1.40
C GLY A 88 6.19 -4.32 -0.45
N ARG A 89 6.71 -5.54 -0.34
CA ARG A 89 6.30 -6.54 0.65
C ARG A 89 7.05 -6.32 1.96
N THR A 90 6.84 -5.14 2.55
CA THR A 90 7.22 -4.96 3.96
C THR A 90 6.41 -5.94 4.81
N THR A 91 7.08 -6.67 5.70
CA THR A 91 6.44 -7.51 6.71
C THR A 91 5.98 -6.70 7.93
N ASP A 92 6.21 -5.38 7.91
CA ASP A 92 5.80 -4.45 8.96
C ASP A 92 4.30 -4.13 8.82
N PRO A 93 3.46 -4.52 9.81
CA PRO A 93 2.01 -4.29 9.75
C PRO A 93 1.61 -2.81 9.67
N VAL A 94 2.41 -1.92 10.24
CA VAL A 94 2.14 -0.47 10.21
C VAL A 94 2.40 0.08 8.83
N ARG A 95 3.49 -0.34 8.18
CA ARG A 95 3.76 0.07 6.78
C ARG A 95 2.75 -0.53 5.81
N MET A 96 2.28 -1.75 6.05
CA MET A 96 1.17 -2.33 5.28
C MET A 96 -0.08 -1.45 5.38
N TYR A 97 -0.48 -1.08 6.61
CA TYR A 97 -1.64 -0.20 6.82
C TYR A 97 -1.49 1.17 6.16
N MET A 98 -0.34 1.83 6.32
CA MET A 98 -0.12 3.17 5.73
C MET A 98 -0.15 3.15 4.20
N ARG A 99 0.36 2.07 3.60
CA ARG A 99 0.28 1.87 2.14
C ARG A 99 -1.16 1.68 1.68
N GLU A 100 -1.93 0.85 2.39
CA GLU A 100 -3.32 0.58 2.04
C GLU A 100 -4.23 1.79 2.27
N MET A 101 -4.06 2.49 3.40
CA MET A 101 -4.76 3.73 3.72
C MET A 101 -4.41 4.85 2.72
N GLY A 102 -3.14 4.96 2.32
CA GLY A 102 -2.67 5.97 1.35
C GLY A 102 -3.03 5.68 -0.11
N ALA A 103 -3.47 4.45 -0.43
CA ALA A 103 -3.96 4.11 -1.77
C ALA A 103 -5.36 4.66 -2.06
N SER A 104 -6.14 4.96 -1.02
CA SER A 104 -7.45 5.59 -1.17
C SER A 104 -7.29 7.11 -1.24
N GLU A 105 -7.87 7.73 -2.27
CA GLU A 105 -7.89 9.19 -2.39
C GLU A 105 -8.75 9.82 -1.28
N LEU A 106 -8.36 11.03 -0.87
CA LEU A 106 -9.15 11.82 0.08
C LEU A 106 -10.45 12.29 -0.57
N LEU A 107 -11.54 12.24 0.19
CA LEU A 107 -12.83 12.74 -0.27
C LEU A 107 -12.78 14.27 -0.42
N THR A 108 -13.42 14.76 -1.47
CA THR A 108 -13.77 16.18 -1.57
C THR A 108 -15.01 16.46 -0.75
N ARG A 109 -15.23 17.71 -0.35
CA ARG A 109 -16.47 18.13 0.33
C ARG A 109 -17.74 17.71 -0.43
N ALA A 110 -17.71 17.72 -1.77
CA ALA A 110 -18.83 17.26 -2.58
C ALA A 110 -19.03 15.74 -2.48
N GLY A 111 -17.94 14.96 -2.46
CA GLY A 111 -17.98 13.52 -2.24
C GLY A 111 -18.49 13.14 -0.86
N GLU A 112 -18.10 13.87 0.19
CA GLU A 112 -18.64 13.68 1.54
C GLU A 112 -20.16 13.87 1.59
N ILE A 113 -20.67 14.92 0.92
CA ILE A 113 -22.12 15.18 0.84
C ILE A 113 -22.84 14.06 0.08
N GLU A 114 -22.25 13.53 -0.99
CA GLU A 114 -22.85 12.42 -1.74
C GLU A 114 -22.93 11.13 -0.90
N VAL A 115 -21.87 10.83 -0.15
CA VAL A 115 -21.85 9.68 0.77
C VAL A 115 -22.91 9.86 1.85
N ALA A 116 -23.03 11.06 2.43
CA ALA A 116 -24.06 11.34 3.43
C ALA A 116 -25.48 11.11 2.89
N LYS A 117 -25.78 11.64 1.70
CA LYS A 117 -27.09 11.42 1.05
C LYS A 117 -27.37 9.94 0.80
N ARG A 118 -26.37 9.19 0.33
CA ARG A 118 -26.52 7.76 0.08
C ARG A 118 -26.81 6.97 1.37
N ILE A 119 -26.22 7.38 2.49
CA ILE A 119 -26.50 6.80 3.80
C ILE A 119 -27.93 7.12 4.25
N GLU A 120 -28.38 8.37 4.08
CA GLU A 120 -29.75 8.79 4.39
C GLU A 120 -30.80 8.05 3.54
N ASP A 121 -30.56 7.95 2.23
CA ASP A 121 -31.44 7.22 1.31
C ASP A 121 -31.51 5.73 1.69
N GLY A 122 -30.36 5.11 2.00
CA GLY A 122 -30.31 3.72 2.44
C GLY A 122 -31.03 3.48 3.78
N LEU A 123 -30.96 4.44 4.71
CA LEU A 123 -31.73 4.39 5.96
C LEU A 123 -33.23 4.49 5.69
N GLN A 124 -33.64 5.38 4.78
CA GLN A 124 -35.04 5.54 4.40
C GLN A 124 -35.60 4.26 3.77
N ASP A 125 -34.84 3.63 2.87
CA ASP A 125 -35.20 2.35 2.25
C ASP A 125 -35.34 1.24 3.29
N MET A 126 -34.42 1.18 4.26
CA MET A 126 -34.49 0.21 5.36
C MET A 126 -35.76 0.41 6.20
N ILE A 127 -36.08 1.66 6.57
CA ILE A 127 -37.29 1.99 7.33
C ILE A 127 -38.53 1.56 6.56
N GLN A 128 -38.61 1.85 5.26
CA GLN A 128 -39.76 1.43 4.43
C GLN A 128 -39.91 -0.09 4.38
N ALA A 129 -38.80 -0.82 4.22
CA ALA A 129 -38.83 -2.28 4.20
C ALA A 129 -39.30 -2.87 5.53
N ILE A 130 -38.84 -2.32 6.66
CA ILE A 130 -39.26 -2.73 8.00
C ILE A 130 -40.74 -2.41 8.21
N ALA A 131 -41.19 -1.20 7.82
CA ALA A 131 -42.58 -0.76 7.94
C ALA A 131 -43.55 -1.59 7.08
N ALA A 132 -43.07 -2.13 5.95
CA ALA A 132 -43.86 -3.01 5.09
C ALA A 132 -44.00 -4.45 5.63
N CYS A 133 -43.27 -4.82 6.69
CA CYS A 133 -43.27 -6.17 7.24
C CYS A 133 -44.44 -6.36 8.23
N PRO A 134 -45.45 -7.21 7.92
CA PRO A 134 -46.65 -7.34 8.77
C PRO A 134 -46.35 -7.85 10.18
N SER A 135 -45.34 -8.71 10.35
CA SER A 135 -44.97 -9.22 11.68
C SER A 135 -44.40 -8.12 12.57
N ILE A 136 -43.60 -7.21 12.02
CA ILE A 136 -43.05 -6.07 12.77
C ILE A 136 -44.18 -5.12 13.17
N VAL A 137 -45.08 -4.78 12.25
CA VAL A 137 -46.24 -3.94 12.55
C VAL A 137 -47.10 -4.57 13.65
N SER A 138 -47.34 -5.88 13.58
CA SER A 138 -48.09 -6.59 14.63
C SER A 138 -47.42 -6.52 16.00
N THR A 139 -46.09 -6.64 16.06
CA THR A 139 -45.34 -6.52 17.32
C THR A 139 -45.44 -5.11 17.89
N ILE A 140 -45.27 -4.08 17.06
CA ILE A 140 -45.39 -2.68 17.48
C ILE A 140 -46.80 -2.41 18.05
N LEU A 141 -47.85 -2.90 17.39
CA LEU A 141 -49.22 -2.74 17.89
C LEU A 141 -49.44 -3.46 19.23
N ALA A 142 -48.86 -4.64 19.43
CA ALA A 142 -48.94 -5.34 20.70
C ALA A 142 -48.24 -4.57 21.84
N ASP A 143 -47.10 -3.93 21.57
CA ASP A 143 -46.44 -3.07 22.55
C ASP A 143 -47.22 -1.78 22.82
N VAL A 144 -47.91 -1.23 21.83
CA VAL A 144 -48.86 -0.11 22.02
C VAL A 144 -50.01 -0.51 22.96
N ASP A 145 -50.58 -1.71 22.79
CA ASP A 145 -51.64 -2.20 23.68
C ASP A 145 -51.15 -2.33 25.14
N ARG A 146 -49.89 -2.77 25.33
CA ARG A 146 -49.24 -2.83 26.66
C ARG A 146 -49.01 -1.46 27.28
N ILE A 147 -48.69 -0.45 26.47
CA ILE A 147 -48.61 0.95 26.93
C ILE A 147 -49.98 1.44 27.40
N VAL A 148 -51.04 1.18 26.62
CA VAL A 148 -52.41 1.58 26.99
C VAL A 148 -52.87 0.89 28.27
N ALA A 149 -52.46 -0.37 28.49
CA ALA A 149 -52.71 -1.10 29.72
C ALA A 149 -51.88 -0.60 30.93
N GLY A 150 -50.90 0.28 30.71
CA GLY A 150 -50.00 0.80 31.76
C GLY A 150 -48.88 -0.17 32.15
N GLU A 151 -48.62 -1.20 31.34
CA GLU A 151 -47.61 -2.24 31.59
C GLU A 151 -46.24 -1.87 31.01
N LEU A 152 -46.19 -0.95 30.04
CA LEU A 152 -44.99 -0.48 29.37
C LEU A 152 -45.00 1.06 29.31
N ARG A 153 -43.85 1.70 29.50
CA ARG A 153 -43.73 3.15 29.33
C ARG A 153 -43.43 3.50 27.88
N ILE A 154 -43.94 4.62 27.40
CA ILE A 154 -43.70 5.11 26.03
C ILE A 154 -42.20 5.31 25.79
N ASP A 155 -41.48 5.88 26.76
CA ASP A 155 -40.04 6.14 26.68
C ASP A 155 -39.19 4.86 26.53
N GLU A 156 -39.74 3.69 26.91
CA GLU A 156 -39.06 2.40 26.73
C GLU A 156 -39.26 1.83 25.32
N LEU A 157 -40.29 2.28 24.60
CA LEU A 157 -40.61 1.83 23.24
C LEU A 157 -40.08 2.80 22.17
N VAL A 158 -40.19 4.11 22.39
CA VAL A 158 -39.79 5.13 21.42
C VAL A 158 -38.99 6.22 22.12
N ASP A 159 -37.75 6.40 21.68
CA ASP A 159 -36.89 7.50 22.10
C ASP A 159 -37.26 8.80 21.36
N GLY A 160 -37.15 9.95 22.05
CA GLY A 160 -37.42 11.27 21.46
C GLY A 160 -38.89 11.69 21.30
N ILE A 161 -39.83 10.93 21.90
CA ILE A 161 -41.25 11.34 22.02
C ILE A 161 -41.51 12.17 23.30
N SER A 162 -40.46 12.67 23.98
CA SER A 162 -40.66 13.52 25.16
C SER A 162 -41.58 14.70 24.80
N VAL A 163 -42.74 14.72 25.47
CA VAL A 163 -43.68 15.83 25.42
C VAL A 163 -43.07 16.96 26.24
N ASP A 164 -41.99 17.56 25.74
CA ASP A 164 -41.58 18.88 26.18
C ASP A 164 -42.43 19.88 25.40
N ALA A 165 -43.73 19.87 25.72
CA ALA A 165 -44.62 20.96 25.44
C ALA A 165 -44.48 21.97 26.58
N ASP A 166 -43.53 22.89 26.43
CA ASP A 166 -43.55 24.25 27.01
C ASP A 166 -43.05 25.25 25.95
#